data_AF-A0A1F7QGX5-F1
#
_entry.id   AF-A0A1F7QGX5-F1
#
_cell.length_a   1.000
_cell.length_b   1.000
_cell.length_c   1.000
_cell.angle_alpha   90.00
_cell.angle_beta   90.00
_cell.angle_gamma   90.00
#
_symmetry.space_group_name_H-M   'P 1'
#
loop_
_entity.id
_entity.type
_entity.pdbx_description
1 polymer ?
#
loop_
_entity_poly.entity_id
_entity_poly.type
_entity_poly.pdbx_seq_one_letter_code
_entity_poly.pdbx_strand_id
1 'polypeptide(L)'
;MNRFARSALLAGTFVVLTVAPALAFHCPALVKECEATADVVAKRDGSDRAAVEAARKGCEEAMALHKQGKHKDSMVRAGEAIAAATKALK
;
A
#
# COMPACT_ATOMS: atom_id res chain seq x y z
N MET A 1 30.53 -38.86 16.71
CA MET A 1 29.85 -37.55 16.66
C MET A 1 29.58 -37.19 15.21
N ASN A 2 28.32 -36.90 14.91
CA ASN A 2 27.61 -37.27 13.69
C ASN A 2 27.84 -36.32 12.51
N ARG A 3 28.29 -36.88 11.37
CA ARG A 3 28.35 -36.19 10.07
C ARG A 3 26.97 -35.68 9.59
N PHE A 4 25.89 -36.23 10.13
CA PHE A 4 24.51 -35.82 9.90
C PHE A 4 24.13 -34.45 10.49
N ALA A 5 24.87 -33.94 11.48
CA ALA A 5 24.52 -32.66 12.11
C ALA A 5 24.90 -31.43 11.26
N ARG A 6 25.78 -31.59 10.27
CA ARG A 6 26.28 -30.46 9.44
C ARG A 6 25.39 -30.16 8.24
N SER A 7 24.63 -31.13 7.73
CA SER A 7 23.77 -30.93 6.54
C SER A 7 22.42 -30.28 6.85
N ALA A 8 21.94 -30.36 8.10
CA ALA A 8 20.66 -29.77 8.49
C ALA A 8 20.72 -28.24 8.65
N LEU A 9 21.90 -27.66 8.87
CA LEU A 9 22.05 -26.22 9.13
C LEU A 9 21.99 -25.36 7.86
N LEU A 10 22.24 -25.94 6.67
CA LEU A 10 22.26 -25.24 5.39
C LEU A 10 20.91 -25.21 4.66
N ALA A 11 19.94 -26.04 5.07
CA ALA A 11 18.63 -26.13 4.42
C ALA A 11 17.58 -25.16 4.99
N GLY A 12 17.81 -24.60 6.19
CA GLY A 12 16.84 -23.74 6.88
C GLY A 12 16.82 -22.27 6.41
N THR A 13 17.87 -21.80 5.75
CA THR A 13 18.00 -20.38 5.37
C THR A 13 17.30 -20.00 4.06
N PHE A 14 16.87 -20.96 3.24
CA PHE A 14 16.31 -20.67 1.91
C PHE A 14 14.80 -20.39 1.89
N VAL A 15 14.07 -20.68 2.97
CA VAL A 15 12.59 -20.61 3.00
C VAL A 15 12.06 -19.20 3.29
N VAL A 16 12.88 -18.28 3.80
CA VAL A 16 12.42 -16.93 4.19
C VAL A 16 12.30 -15.96 3.00
N LEU A 17 12.92 -16.25 1.86
CA LEU A 17 13.00 -15.33 0.72
C LEU A 17 11.84 -15.42 -0.28
N THR A 18 10.92 -16.39 -0.16
CA THR A 18 9.90 -16.67 -1.19
C THR A 18 8.52 -16.09 -0.90
N VAL A 19 8.26 -15.51 0.27
CA VAL A 19 6.95 -14.90 0.62
C VAL A 19 6.82 -13.41 0.28
N ALA A 20 7.92 -12.74 -0.08
CA ALA A 20 7.93 -11.31 -0.39
C ALA A 20 7.21 -10.88 -1.70
N PRO A 21 7.15 -11.66 -2.81
CA PRO A 21 6.68 -11.12 -4.09
C PRO A 21 5.18 -10.79 -4.14
N ALA A 22 4.35 -11.44 -3.33
CA ALA A 22 2.89 -11.32 -3.44
C ALA A 22 2.36 -9.94 -3.03
N LEU A 23 3.06 -9.23 -2.13
CA LEU A 23 2.64 -7.92 -1.63
C LEU A 23 2.97 -6.76 -2.58
N ALA A 24 3.98 -6.91 -3.45
CA ALA A 24 4.41 -5.85 -4.35
C ALA A 24 3.36 -5.49 -5.41
N PHE A 25 2.58 -6.47 -5.87
CA PHE A 25 1.52 -6.28 -6.88
C PHE A 25 0.26 -5.58 -6.32
N HIS A 26 0.12 -5.48 -5.00
CA HIS A 26 -1.06 -4.89 -4.38
C HIS A 26 -0.97 -3.37 -4.25
N CYS A 27 0.24 -2.79 -4.19
CA CYS A 27 0.42 -1.35 -4.06
C CYS A 27 -0.24 -0.55 -5.21
N PRO A 28 -0.03 -0.89 -6.49
CA PRO A 28 -0.66 -0.14 -7.58
C PRO A 28 -2.18 -0.27 -7.60
N ALA A 29 -2.72 -1.44 -7.24
CA ALA A 29 -4.16 -1.65 -7.17
C ALA A 29 -4.80 -0.80 -6.05
N LEU A 30 -4.19 -0.79 -4.87
CA LEU A 30 -4.65 0.01 -3.73
C LEU A 30 -4.58 1.52 -4.01
N VAL A 31 -3.53 2.00 -4.67
CA VAL A 31 -3.43 3.41 -5.08
C VAL A 31 -4.52 3.76 -6.11
N LYS A 32 -4.82 2.88 -7.06
CA LYS A 32 -5.95 3.10 -7.98
C LYS A 32 -7.29 3.14 -7.25
N GLU A 33 -7.48 2.30 -6.24
CA GLU A 33 -8.68 2.32 -5.41
C GLU A 33 -8.78 3.62 -4.57
N CYS A 34 -7.64 4.14 -4.12
CA CYS A 34 -7.54 5.46 -3.49
C CYS A 34 -8.02 6.59 -4.40
N GLU A 35 -7.50 6.63 -5.63
CA GLU A 35 -7.91 7.62 -6.64
C GLU A 35 -9.40 7.50 -6.99
N ALA A 36 -9.88 6.26 -7.21
CA ALA A 36 -11.28 6.01 -7.49
C ALA A 36 -12.20 6.43 -6.32
N THR A 37 -11.78 6.19 -5.07
CA THR A 37 -12.51 6.63 -3.89
C THR A 37 -12.62 8.15 -3.84
N ALA A 38 -11.51 8.86 -4.05
CA ALA A 38 -11.52 10.33 -4.12
C ALA A 38 -12.47 10.84 -5.21
N ASP A 39 -12.46 10.21 -6.40
CA ASP A 39 -13.35 10.58 -7.51
C ASP A 39 -14.84 10.33 -7.21
N VAL A 40 -15.16 9.24 -6.52
CA VAL A 40 -16.53 8.95 -6.09
C VAL A 40 -16.99 9.97 -5.07
N VAL A 41 -16.15 10.29 -4.09
CA VAL A 41 -16.47 11.30 -3.06
C VAL A 41 -16.63 12.69 -3.68
N ALA A 42 -15.74 13.08 -4.60
CA ALA A 42 -15.79 14.37 -5.30
C ALA A 42 -17.13 14.62 -6.00
N LYS A 43 -17.78 13.56 -6.47
CA LYS A 43 -19.06 13.60 -7.18
C LYS A 43 -20.27 13.63 -6.25
N ARG A 44 -20.08 13.43 -4.94
CA ARG A 44 -21.18 13.50 -3.97
C ARG A 44 -21.46 14.95 -3.58
N ASP A 45 -22.74 15.30 -3.61
CA ASP A 45 -23.23 16.58 -3.13
C ASP A 45 -22.89 16.76 -1.65
N GLY A 46 -22.45 17.96 -1.29
CA GLY A 46 -22.04 18.30 0.09
C GLY A 46 -20.64 17.84 0.47
N SER A 47 -19.89 17.18 -0.41
CA SER A 47 -18.50 16.83 -0.16
C SER A 47 -17.60 18.06 0.03
N ASP A 48 -16.67 17.98 0.98
CA ASP A 48 -15.62 18.98 1.16
C ASP A 48 -14.56 18.83 0.07
N ARG A 49 -14.63 19.68 -0.95
CA ARG A 49 -13.70 19.66 -2.09
C ARG A 49 -12.24 19.82 -1.69
N ALA A 50 -11.94 20.63 -0.68
CA ALA A 50 -10.57 20.83 -0.23
C ALA A 50 -10.02 19.55 0.43
N ALA A 51 -10.85 18.88 1.23
CA ALA A 51 -10.49 17.60 1.84
C ALA A 51 -10.33 16.48 0.80
N VAL A 52 -11.16 16.46 -0.25
CA VAL A 52 -11.02 15.51 -1.37
C VAL A 52 -9.72 15.74 -2.13
N GLU A 53 -9.38 16.99 -2.45
CA GLU A 53 -8.11 17.31 -3.13
C GLU A 53 -6.89 16.96 -2.26
N ALA A 54 -6.96 17.18 -0.94
CA ALA A 54 -5.91 16.75 -0.02
C ALA A 54 -5.75 15.23 0.00
N ALA A 55 -6.85 14.48 -0.04
CA ALA A 55 -6.82 13.02 -0.12
C ALA A 55 -6.22 12.54 -1.46
N ARG A 56 -6.56 13.19 -2.59
CA ARG A 56 -6.00 12.88 -3.91
C ARG A 56 -4.46 13.04 -3.93
N LYS A 57 -3.93 14.11 -3.33
CA LYS A 57 -2.48 14.28 -3.13
C LYS A 57 -1.87 13.14 -2.30
N GLY A 58 -2.58 12.64 -1.29
CA GLY A 58 -2.17 11.47 -0.53
C GLY A 58 -2.06 10.20 -1.38
N CYS A 59 -2.98 9.98 -2.33
CA CYS A 59 -2.87 8.87 -3.29
C CYS A 59 -1.64 9.02 -4.20
N GLU A 60 -1.36 10.24 -4.68
CA GLU A 60 -0.18 10.54 -5.50
C GLU A 60 1.14 10.30 -4.75
N GLU A 61 1.19 10.73 -3.48
CA GLU A 61 2.33 10.47 -2.58
C GLU A 61 2.52 8.97 -2.33
N ALA A 62 1.44 8.21 -2.14
CA ALA A 62 1.50 6.77 -2.04
C ALA A 62 2.11 6.14 -3.31
N MET A 63 1.76 6.66 -4.49
CA MET A 63 2.37 6.20 -5.74
C MET A 63 3.87 6.54 -5.82
N ALA A 64 4.25 7.74 -5.38
CA ALA A 64 5.65 8.14 -5.33
C ALA A 64 6.47 7.24 -4.40
N LEU A 65 5.92 6.85 -3.23
CA LEU A 65 6.55 5.90 -2.30
C LEU A 65 6.74 4.52 -2.94
N HIS A 66 5.74 4.02 -3.66
CA HIS A 66 5.87 2.75 -4.39
C HIS A 66 6.98 2.82 -5.45
N LYS A 67 7.05 3.90 -6.23
CA LYS A 67 8.12 4.11 -7.23
C LYS A 67 9.53 4.15 -6.60
N GLN A 68 9.63 4.50 -5.33
CA GLN A 68 10.87 4.46 -4.53
C GLN A 68 11.16 3.08 -3.91
N GLY A 69 10.32 2.06 -4.14
CA GLY A 69 10.42 0.74 -3.50
C GLY A 69 9.93 0.70 -2.05
N LYS A 70 9.37 1.81 -1.52
CA LYS A 70 8.84 1.90 -0.15
C LYS A 70 7.42 1.37 -0.09
N HIS A 71 7.25 0.06 -0.34
CA HIS A 71 5.94 -0.56 -0.48
C HIS A 71 5.06 -0.46 0.77
N LYS A 72 5.64 -0.68 1.96
CA LYS A 72 4.89 -0.55 3.22
C LYS A 72 4.35 0.87 3.41
N ASP A 73 5.21 1.87 3.22
CA ASP A 73 4.84 3.28 3.40
C ASP A 73 3.81 3.71 2.36
N SER A 74 3.93 3.21 1.12
CA SER A 74 2.94 3.40 0.06
C SER A 74 1.55 2.88 0.48
N MET A 75 1.48 1.66 1.01
CA MET A 75 0.21 1.07 1.45
C MET A 75 -0.42 1.86 2.60
N VAL A 76 0.39 2.25 3.60
CA VAL A 76 -0.08 3.07 4.72
C VAL A 76 -0.63 4.40 4.21
N ARG A 77 0.13 5.08 3.35
CA ARG A 77 -0.26 6.39 2.81
C ARG A 77 -1.54 6.32 1.97
N ALA A 78 -1.69 5.29 1.15
CA ALA A 78 -2.92 5.07 0.38
C ALA A 78 -4.13 4.83 1.30
N GLY A 79 -3.98 4.03 2.35
CA GLY A 79 -5.03 3.78 3.34
C GLY A 79 -5.47 5.05 4.09
N GLU A 80 -4.51 5.88 4.52
CA GLU A 80 -4.81 7.17 5.15
C GLU A 80 -5.56 8.11 4.21
N ALA A 81 -5.15 8.17 2.94
CA ALA A 81 -5.79 8.98 1.93
C ALA A 81 -7.23 8.51 1.64
N ILE A 82 -7.47 7.20 1.54
CA ILE A 82 -8.83 6.63 1.43
C ILE A 82 -9.70 7.04 2.62
N ALA A 83 -9.17 6.94 3.84
CA ALA A 83 -9.88 7.34 5.04
C ALA A 83 -10.20 8.85 5.06
N ALA A 84 -9.25 9.68 4.62
CA ALA A 84 -9.45 11.13 4.51
C ALA A 84 -10.50 11.49 3.46
N ALA A 85 -10.46 10.86 2.27
CA ALA A 85 -11.49 11.03 1.24
C ALA A 85 -12.88 10.66 1.78
N THR A 86 -12.99 9.53 2.46
CA THR A 86 -14.29 9.09 3.01
C THR A 86 -14.83 10.07 4.05
N LYS A 87 -13.97 10.65 4.90
CA LYS A 87 -14.34 11.69 5.88
C LYS A 87 -14.70 13.03 5.26
N ALA A 88 -14.38 13.27 3.98
CA ALA A 88 -14.79 14.48 3.28
C ALA A 88 -16.29 14.47 2.90
N LEU A 89 -16.97 13.33 3.07
CA LEU A 89 -18.43 13.26 3.07
C LEU A 89 -18.95 13.85 4.38
N LYS A 90 -19.79 14.88 4.29
CA LYS A 90 -20.50 15.48 5.43
C LYS A 90 -21.76 14.69 5.77
#